data_AF-A0A929EPN5-F1
#
_entry.id   AF-A0A929EPN5-F1
#
_cell.length_a   1.000
_cell.length_b   1.000
_cell.length_c   1.000
_cell.angle_alpha   90.00
_cell.angle_beta   90.00
_cell.angle_gamma   90.00
#
_symmetry.space_group_name_H-M   'P 1'
#
loop_
_entity.id
_entity.type
_entity.pdbx_description
1 polymer ?
#
loop_
_entity_poly.entity_id
_entity_poly.type
_entity_poly.pdbx_seq_one_letter_code
_entity_poly.pdbx_strand_id
1 'polypeptide(L)'
;MTSSVPHLTTALNGPLLQLESHLLTHQLEVESWLREQWLQTPAPFYTSVDLRNAGFKLAPVDTNLFPAGFNNLNPEFMPLCIQAVQSAVERVCPRARRVLIIAENHTRNLFYLESLETLRQIFEKAGLEARIGSLRDDMTE
;
A
#
# COMPACT_ATOMS: atom_id res chain seq x y z
N MET A 1 1.56 11.19 -24.72
CA MET A 1 2.57 10.15 -24.97
C MET A 1 2.04 8.88 -24.31
N THR A 2 1.80 7.81 -25.04
CA THR A 2 1.41 6.52 -24.44
C THR A 2 2.60 6.00 -23.65
N SER A 3 2.48 5.99 -22.33
CA SER A 3 3.49 5.38 -21.44
C SER A 3 3.62 3.90 -21.83
N SER A 4 4.84 3.46 -22.17
CA SER A 4 5.12 2.05 -22.41
C SER A 4 4.99 1.28 -21.10
N VAL A 5 4.10 0.29 -21.06
CA VAL A 5 3.92 -0.58 -19.89
C VAL A 5 4.76 -1.85 -20.03
N PRO A 6 5.14 -2.51 -18.92
CA PRO A 6 5.83 -3.80 -18.99
C PRO A 6 4.97 -4.86 -19.68
N HIS A 7 5.60 -5.67 -20.55
CA HIS A 7 4.97 -6.82 -21.20
C HIS A 7 5.72 -8.10 -20.85
N LEU A 8 4.99 -9.21 -20.74
CA LEU A 8 5.59 -10.53 -20.59
C LEU A 8 6.35 -10.91 -21.88
N THR A 9 7.60 -11.35 -21.71
CA THR A 9 8.45 -11.84 -22.82
C THR A 9 8.39 -13.36 -22.98
N THR A 10 7.34 -13.99 -22.43
CA THR A 10 7.10 -15.44 -22.50
C THR A 10 5.81 -15.75 -23.25
N ALA A 11 5.83 -16.82 -24.05
CA ALA A 11 4.62 -17.36 -24.68
C ALA A 11 3.80 -18.26 -23.71
N LEU A 12 4.38 -18.64 -22.57
CA LEU A 12 3.75 -19.55 -21.62
C LEU A 12 2.90 -18.74 -20.62
N ASN A 13 1.63 -18.57 -20.95
CA ASN A 13 0.65 -17.83 -20.14
C ASN A 13 -0.61 -18.66 -19.79
N GLY A 14 -0.67 -19.94 -20.18
CA GLY A 14 -1.82 -20.81 -19.93
C GLY A 14 -2.27 -20.85 -18.45
N PRO A 15 -1.38 -21.13 -17.49
CA PRO A 15 -1.74 -21.12 -16.07
C PRO A 15 -2.18 -19.75 -15.55
N LEU A 16 -1.57 -18.66 -16.03
CA LEU A 16 -1.99 -17.30 -15.69
C LEU A 16 -3.43 -17.03 -16.17
N LEU A 17 -3.75 -17.35 -17.42
CA LEU A 17 -5.11 -17.17 -17.97
C LEU A 17 -6.15 -18.04 -17.25
N GLN A 18 -5.77 -19.23 -16.81
CA GLN A 18 -6.62 -20.11 -15.99
C GLN A 18 -6.90 -19.49 -14.61
N LEU A 19 -5.87 -18.95 -13.94
CA LEU A 19 -6.02 -18.23 -12.67
C LEU A 19 -6.95 -17.02 -12.83
N GLU A 20 -6.72 -16.19 -13.84
CA GLU A 20 -7.56 -15.02 -14.14
C GLU A 20 -9.02 -15.41 -14.39
N SER A 21 -9.25 -16.43 -15.22
CA SER A 21 -10.59 -16.94 -15.52
C SER A 21 -11.29 -17.48 -14.27
N HIS A 22 -10.55 -18.18 -13.41
CA HIS A 22 -11.08 -18.71 -12.15
C HIS A 22 -11.51 -17.56 -11.21
N LEU A 23 -10.65 -16.55 -11.02
CA LEU A 23 -10.96 -15.38 -10.18
C LEU A 23 -12.15 -14.58 -10.71
N LEU A 24 -12.23 -14.35 -12.03
CA LEU A 24 -13.34 -13.61 -12.64
C LEU A 24 -14.67 -14.36 -12.51
N THR A 25 -14.64 -15.69 -12.67
CA THR A 25 -15.84 -16.54 -12.54
C THR A 25 -16.34 -16.58 -11.10
N HIS A 26 -15.45 -16.52 -10.12
CA HIS A 26 -15.77 -16.66 -8.69
C HIS A 26 -15.64 -15.32 -7.92
N GLN A 27 -15.71 -14.18 -8.63
CA GLN A 27 -15.44 -12.86 -8.04
C GLN A 27 -16.30 -12.59 -6.78
N LEU A 28 -17.59 -12.90 -6.82
CA LEU A 28 -18.50 -12.69 -5.69
C LEU A 28 -18.13 -13.55 -4.47
N GLU A 29 -17.72 -14.80 -4.70
CA GLU A 29 -17.31 -15.71 -3.64
C GLU A 29 -16.00 -15.25 -3.00
N VAL A 30 -15.01 -14.86 -3.82
CA VAL A 30 -13.72 -14.32 -3.34
C VAL A 30 -13.94 -13.08 -2.49
N GLU A 31 -14.73 -12.11 -2.96
CA GLU A 31 -15.01 -10.87 -2.21
C GLU A 31 -15.78 -11.12 -0.91
N SER A 32 -16.72 -12.08 -0.91
CA SER A 32 -17.47 -12.46 0.29
C SER A 32 -16.57 -13.15 1.31
N TRP A 33 -15.76 -14.09 0.86
CA TRP A 33 -14.78 -14.77 1.68
C TRP A 33 -13.79 -13.79 2.31
N LEU A 34 -13.25 -12.83 1.54
CA LEU A 34 -12.35 -11.79 2.06
C LEU A 34 -13.01 -10.98 3.18
N ARG A 35 -14.26 -10.53 3.00
CA ARG A 35 -15.00 -9.81 4.05
C ARG A 35 -15.11 -10.62 5.34
N GLU A 36 -15.40 -11.91 5.25
CA GLU A 36 -15.48 -12.81 6.40
C GLU A 36 -14.11 -12.99 7.08
N GLN A 37 -13.02 -13.11 6.29
CA GLN A 37 -11.68 -13.21 6.85
C GLN A 37 -11.27 -11.94 7.61
N TRP A 38 -11.64 -10.75 7.10
CA TRP A 38 -11.32 -9.49 7.77
C TRP A 38 -12.04 -9.29 9.11
N LEU A 39 -13.18 -9.97 9.33
CA LEU A 39 -13.84 -10.00 10.63
C LEU A 39 -13.05 -10.83 11.66
N GLN A 40 -12.36 -11.88 11.21
CA GLN A 40 -11.58 -12.76 12.07
C GLN A 40 -10.16 -12.22 12.30
N THR A 41 -9.53 -11.74 11.23
CA THR A 41 -8.18 -11.18 11.23
C THR A 41 -8.20 -9.81 10.58
N PRO A 42 -8.36 -8.72 11.35
CA PRO A 42 -8.38 -7.37 10.80
C PRO A 42 -7.09 -7.04 10.05
N ALA A 43 -7.22 -6.36 8.91
CA ALA A 43 -6.08 -5.92 8.11
C ALA A 43 -5.13 -4.99 8.91
N PRO A 44 -3.82 -4.94 8.61
CA PRO A 44 -2.94 -3.91 9.15
C PRO A 44 -3.40 -2.50 8.74
N PHE A 45 -2.80 -1.46 9.32
CA PHE A 45 -3.13 -0.08 8.94
C PHE A 45 -2.81 0.20 7.46
N TYR A 46 -1.64 -0.29 7.02
CA TYR A 46 -1.15 -0.28 5.65
C TYR A 46 -0.25 -1.51 5.42
N THR A 47 0.06 -1.81 4.16
CA THR A 47 1.06 -2.83 3.77
C THR A 47 1.37 -2.67 2.28
N SER A 48 2.53 -3.14 1.83
CA SER A 48 2.77 -3.47 0.42
C SER A 48 3.05 -4.96 0.27
N VAL A 49 2.80 -5.50 -0.92
CA VAL A 49 3.10 -6.90 -1.27
C VAL A 49 3.74 -6.91 -2.65
N ASP A 50 4.95 -7.45 -2.75
CA ASP A 50 5.63 -7.63 -4.02
C ASP A 50 5.13 -8.91 -4.68
N LEU A 51 4.72 -8.81 -5.95
CA LEU A 51 4.27 -9.93 -6.75
C LEU A 51 5.27 -10.22 -7.87
N ARG A 52 5.44 -11.50 -8.22
CA ARG A 52 6.13 -11.91 -9.46
C ARG A 52 5.20 -12.71 -10.34
N ASN A 53 5.08 -12.28 -11.60
CA ASN A 53 4.36 -12.98 -12.65
C ASN A 53 5.35 -13.64 -13.62
N ALA A 54 5.39 -14.98 -13.61
CA ALA A 54 6.24 -15.78 -14.50
C ALA A 54 5.47 -16.41 -15.66
N GLY A 55 4.19 -16.05 -15.86
CA GLY A 55 3.29 -16.64 -16.87
C GLY A 55 2.76 -18.03 -16.50
N PHE A 56 3.57 -18.90 -15.88
CA PHE A 56 3.12 -20.17 -15.30
C PHE A 56 2.73 -20.06 -13.81
N LYS A 57 3.11 -18.96 -13.14
CA LYS A 57 2.84 -18.74 -11.71
C LYS A 57 2.79 -17.25 -11.41
N LEU A 58 1.83 -16.86 -10.58
CA LEU A 58 1.74 -15.56 -9.93
C LEU A 58 1.85 -15.79 -8.42
N ALA A 59 2.80 -15.14 -7.75
CA ALA A 59 3.02 -15.36 -6.33
C ALA A 59 3.51 -14.10 -5.60
N PRO A 60 3.12 -13.92 -4.32
CA PRO A 60 3.77 -12.96 -3.45
C PRO A 60 5.19 -13.42 -3.12
N VAL A 61 6.12 -12.48 -3.07
CA VAL A 61 7.53 -12.74 -2.75
C VAL A 61 8.05 -11.90 -1.58
N ASP A 62 7.37 -10.82 -1.24
CA ASP A 62 7.65 -10.00 -0.07
C ASP A 62 6.36 -9.37 0.48
N THR A 63 6.30 -9.15 1.79
CA THR A 63 5.22 -8.42 2.45
C THR A 63 5.83 -7.46 3.45
N ASN A 64 5.66 -6.16 3.19
CA ASN A 64 6.22 -5.11 4.02
C ASN A 64 5.09 -4.36 4.74
N LEU A 65 5.07 -4.46 6.07
CA LEU A 65 4.13 -3.75 6.94
C LEU A 65 4.49 -2.27 7.14
N PHE A 66 5.66 -1.83 6.69
CA PHE A 66 6.14 -0.45 6.74
C PHE A 66 6.62 -0.02 5.35
N PRO A 67 5.72 0.03 4.35
CA PRO A 67 6.11 0.39 2.99
C PRO A 67 6.64 1.83 2.92
N ALA A 68 7.63 2.04 2.05
CA ALA A 68 8.34 3.32 1.93
C ALA A 68 8.39 3.85 0.48
N GLY A 69 7.35 3.56 -0.30
CA GLY A 69 7.22 3.95 -1.70
C GLY A 69 5.94 4.71 -2.02
N PHE A 70 5.39 5.47 -1.07
CA PHE A 70 4.14 6.22 -1.27
C PHE A 70 4.23 7.27 -2.38
N ASN A 71 5.42 7.84 -2.60
CA ASN A 71 5.71 8.77 -3.69
C ASN A 71 5.61 8.13 -5.09
N ASN A 72 5.60 6.80 -5.19
CA ASN A 72 5.47 6.08 -6.46
C ASN A 72 4.02 5.78 -6.86
N LEU A 73 3.03 6.09 -6.00
CA LEU A 73 1.62 5.91 -6.31
C LEU A 73 1.17 6.92 -7.37
N ASN A 74 0.28 6.52 -8.28
CA ASN A 74 -0.27 7.46 -9.27
C ASN A 74 -1.06 8.57 -8.55
N PRO A 75 -0.69 9.86 -8.72
CA PRO A 75 -1.37 10.98 -8.06
C PRO A 75 -2.88 11.07 -8.34
N GLU A 76 -3.35 10.54 -9.47
CA GLU A 76 -4.78 10.50 -9.82
C GLU A 76 -5.61 9.66 -8.83
N PHE A 77 -4.98 8.70 -8.13
CA PHE A 77 -5.63 7.87 -7.11
C PHE A 77 -5.50 8.42 -5.68
N MET A 78 -5.02 9.67 -5.52
CA MET A 78 -4.96 10.32 -4.21
C MET A 78 -6.31 10.30 -3.46
N PRO A 79 -7.48 10.54 -4.09
CA PRO A 79 -8.77 10.42 -3.40
C PRO A 79 -9.02 9.04 -2.78
N LEU A 80 -8.61 7.96 -3.46
CA LEU A 80 -8.75 6.60 -2.95
C LEU A 80 -7.83 6.35 -1.75
N CYS A 81 -6.60 6.87 -1.78
CA CYS A 81 -5.65 6.76 -0.68
C CYS A 81 -6.19 7.46 0.58
N ILE A 82 -6.78 8.64 0.42
CA ILE A 82 -7.40 9.41 1.51
C ILE A 82 -8.56 8.61 2.12
N GLN A 83 -9.46 8.09 1.30
CA GLN A 83 -10.60 7.29 1.77
C GLN A 83 -10.14 6.02 2.50
N ALA A 84 -9.10 5.34 2.01
CA ALA A 84 -8.54 4.17 2.66
C ALA A 84 -7.97 4.49 4.05
N VAL A 85 -7.24 5.61 4.18
CA VAL A 85 -6.73 6.08 5.48
C VAL A 85 -7.88 6.43 6.44
N GLN A 86 -8.93 7.09 5.97
CA GLN A 86 -10.11 7.39 6.80
C GLN A 86 -10.74 6.10 7.36
N SER A 87 -10.97 5.11 6.50
CA SER A 87 -11.50 3.81 6.92
C SER A 87 -10.57 3.07 7.89
N ALA A 88 -9.25 3.12 7.67
CA ALA A 88 -8.27 2.54 8.57
C ALA A 88 -8.26 3.23 9.94
N VAL A 89 -8.37 4.57 9.98
CA VAL A 89 -8.44 5.35 11.22
C VAL A 89 -9.71 5.06 11.99
N GLU A 90 -10.87 5.04 11.34
CA GLU A 90 -12.16 4.70 11.97
C GLU A 90 -12.12 3.31 12.62
N ARG A 91 -11.44 2.36 11.98
CA ARG A 91 -11.30 0.98 12.46
C ARG A 91 -10.30 0.84 13.60
N VAL A 92 -9.13 1.48 13.51
CA VAL A 92 -7.99 1.23 14.40
C VAL A 92 -7.92 2.25 15.54
N CYS A 93 -8.18 3.53 15.26
CA CYS A 93 -7.99 4.63 16.20
C CYS A 93 -9.01 5.78 15.98
N PRO A 94 -10.33 5.54 16.12
CA PRO A 94 -11.39 6.46 15.68
C PRO A 94 -11.41 7.82 16.40
N ARG A 95 -10.70 7.95 17.52
CA ARG A 95 -10.61 9.21 18.29
C ARG A 95 -9.31 9.98 18.03
N ALA A 96 -8.43 9.45 17.17
CA ALA A 96 -7.18 10.10 16.85
C ALA A 96 -7.45 11.43 16.15
N ARG A 97 -6.78 12.48 16.63
CA ARG A 97 -6.76 13.81 16.00
C ARG A 97 -5.38 14.14 15.41
N ARG A 98 -4.36 13.45 15.90
CA ARG A 98 -2.96 13.64 15.57
C ARG A 98 -2.31 12.31 15.26
N VAL A 99 -1.39 12.31 14.32
CA VAL A 99 -0.53 11.17 13.98
C VAL A 99 0.93 11.63 13.98
N LEU A 100 1.81 10.81 14.58
CA LEU A 100 3.25 10.96 14.50
C LEU A 100 3.80 9.85 13.62
N ILE A 101 4.38 10.21 12.48
CA ILE A 101 5.07 9.29 11.57
C ILE A 101 6.52 9.20 12.04
N ILE A 102 6.92 8.04 12.54
CA ILE A 102 8.31 7.82 12.97
C ILE A 102 9.12 7.36 11.75
N ALA A 103 10.05 8.20 11.31
CA ALA A 103 10.95 7.90 10.21
C ALA A 103 12.04 6.92 10.63
N GLU A 104 12.49 6.10 9.68
CA GLU A 104 13.74 5.36 9.78
C GLU A 104 14.95 6.31 9.83
N ASN A 105 16.08 5.80 10.29
CA ASN A 105 17.30 6.59 10.44
C ASN A 105 17.99 6.94 9.10
N HIS A 106 17.42 6.54 7.96
CA HIS A 106 17.97 6.68 6.62
C HIS A 106 17.67 8.05 5.97
N THR A 107 18.42 9.09 6.32
CA THR A 107 18.10 10.46 5.84
C THR A 107 18.79 10.91 4.56
N ARG A 108 19.63 10.07 3.95
CA ARG A 108 20.34 10.42 2.70
C ARG A 108 19.58 9.98 1.44
N ASN A 109 18.54 9.16 1.59
CA ASN A 109 17.73 8.71 0.47
C ASN A 109 16.59 9.72 0.22
N LEU A 110 16.72 10.53 -0.83
CA LEU A 110 15.70 11.55 -1.17
C LEU A 110 14.34 10.93 -1.47
N PHE A 111 14.29 9.77 -2.13
CA PHE A 111 13.03 9.07 -2.42
C PHE A 111 12.31 8.61 -1.15
N TYR A 112 13.07 8.23 -0.12
CA TYR A 112 12.49 7.90 1.19
C TYR A 112 11.84 9.11 1.83
N LEU A 113 12.50 10.28 1.78
CA LEU A 113 11.96 11.53 2.31
C LEU A 113 10.69 11.96 1.54
N GLU A 114 10.68 11.83 0.22
CA GLU A 114 9.49 12.08 -0.61
C GLU A 114 8.34 11.13 -0.25
N SER A 115 8.63 9.84 -0.01
CA SER A 115 7.63 8.89 0.45
C SER A 115 7.04 9.28 1.80
N LEU A 116 7.87 9.71 2.76
CA LEU A 116 7.41 10.18 4.07
C LEU A 116 6.50 11.42 3.95
N GLU A 117 6.90 12.38 3.11
CA GLU A 117 6.12 13.57 2.87
C GLU A 117 4.78 13.26 2.19
N THR A 118 4.79 12.34 1.22
CA THR A 118 3.56 11.86 0.56
C THR A 118 2.61 11.20 1.57
N LEU A 119 3.15 10.35 2.46
CA LEU A 119 2.37 9.71 3.52
C LEU A 119 1.77 10.76 4.47
N ARG A 120 2.57 11.74 4.89
CA ARG A 120 2.12 12.85 5.74
C ARG A 120 0.97 13.61 5.09
N GLN A 121 1.07 13.92 3.80
CA GLN A 121 0.01 14.60 3.05
C GLN A 121 -1.28 13.79 2.96
N ILE A 122 -1.20 12.46 2.79
CA ILE A 122 -2.38 11.59 2.79
C ILE A 122 -3.09 11.68 4.15
N PHE A 123 -2.34 11.59 5.26
CA PHE A 123 -2.92 11.72 6.60
C PHE A 123 -3.56 13.09 6.85
N GLU A 124 -2.92 14.18 6.42
CA GLU A 124 -3.49 15.53 6.56
C GLU A 124 -4.79 15.69 5.78
N LYS A 125 -4.80 15.21 4.53
CA LYS A 125 -6.01 15.24 3.68
C LYS A 125 -7.12 14.33 4.21
N ALA A 126 -6.77 13.29 4.97
CA ALA A 126 -7.72 12.44 5.67
C ALA A 126 -8.31 13.09 6.95
N GLY A 127 -7.80 14.25 7.37
CA GLY A 127 -8.35 15.03 8.49
C GLY A 127 -7.59 14.88 9.81
N LEU A 128 -6.35 14.37 9.79
CA LEU A 128 -5.47 14.27 10.96
C LEU A 128 -4.41 15.37 10.92
N GLU A 129 -4.00 15.89 12.08
CA GLU A 129 -2.75 16.66 12.15
C GLU A 129 -1.57 15.66 12.12
N ALA A 130 -0.73 15.73 11.08
CA ALA A 130 0.38 14.80 10.89
C ALA A 130 1.75 15.47 11.08
N ARG A 131 2.61 14.86 11.90
CA ARG A 131 4.00 15.26 12.09
C ARG A 131 4.93 14.11 11.76
N ILE A 132 6.14 14.43 11.31
CA ILE A 132 7.22 13.44 11.12
C ILE A 132 8.19 13.61 12.30
N GLY A 133 8.49 12.51 12.97
CA GLY A 133 9.49 12.43 14.03
C GLY A 133 10.64 11.53 13.60
N SER A 134 11.82 11.75 14.19
CA SER A 134 12.98 10.89 14.02
C SER A 134 13.47 10.41 15.37
N LEU A 135 14.06 9.21 15.38
CA LEU A 135 14.68 8.61 16.56
C LEU A 135 16.22 8.72 16.52
N ARG A 136 16.74 9.60 15.67
CA ARG A 136 18.17 9.83 15.56
C ARG A 136 18.68 10.69 16.70
N ASP A 137 19.70 10.19 17.40
CA ASP A 137 20.33 10.90 18.52
C ASP A 137 21.03 12.21 18.09
N ASP A 138 21.43 12.32 16.82
CA ASP A 138 22.11 13.49 16.27
C ASP A 138 21.16 14.58 15.76
N MET A 139 19.84 14.35 15.79
CA MET A 139 18.84 15.37 15.50
C MET A 139 18.22 15.88 16.79
N THR A 140 18.74 17.01 17.28
CA THR A 140 18.32 17.62 18.55
C THR A 140 17.28 18.73 18.39
N GLU A 141 17.01 19.17 17.15
CA GLU A 141 16.06 20.25 16.80
C GLU A 141 15.27 19.92 15.52
#